data_AF-A0A7S3USK6-F1
#
_entry.id   AF-A0A7S3USK6-F1
#
_cell.length_a   1.000
_cell.length_b   1.000
_cell.length_c   1.000
_cell.angle_alpha   90.00
_cell.angle_beta   90.00
_cell.angle_gamma   90.00
#
_symmetry.space_group_name_H-M   'P 1'
#
loop_
_entity.id
_entity.type
_entity.pdbx_description
1 polymer ?
#
loop_
_entity_poly.entity_id
_entity_poly.type
_entity_poly.pdbx_seq_one_letter_code
_entity_poly.pdbx_strand_id
1 'polypeptide(L)'
;VSVPLVSVYARGGADLMHATLLLSALIQFGFAAARLGKYIKLVGDPAVYGFLNAVGLLLFKSQANSFKGLAGPALPATVGLTALSAAVTYFLPRLTTAVPSSLAALLVCTPAAVLLRLPVKSMADVAGPETFAGGAAVLPRVYKLLPDVGALGGPRALLAAALPTALSIAVIAYLQSLLAAKVVVEVCDSEELACAVTDKDATLAGIGLGNAVSAVLGGIGGCGLLPSTVLNMKSGGRGKCSSVTYALAMGAMVAVGAPLIGPVPLPALAGIMGTVAARTLQVKPTLAACRRA
;
A
#
# COMPACT_ATOMS: atom_id res chain seq x y z
N VAL A 1 5.95 1.60 2.37
CA VAL A 1 6.72 2.00 1.17
C VAL A 1 6.20 3.30 0.57
N SER A 2 4.90 3.44 0.30
CA SER A 2 4.36 4.58 -0.47
C SER A 2 4.54 5.97 0.17
N VAL A 3 4.41 6.10 1.49
CA VAL A 3 4.54 7.41 2.18
C VAL A 3 5.90 8.08 1.95
N PRO A 4 7.05 7.44 2.25
CA PRO A 4 8.36 8.04 1.94
C PRO A 4 8.58 8.24 0.44
N LEU A 5 7.99 7.39 -0.40
CA LEU A 5 8.10 7.49 -1.85
C LEU A 5 7.48 8.78 -2.41
N VAL A 6 6.30 9.17 -1.90
CA VAL A 6 5.63 10.44 -2.27
C VAL A 6 6.51 11.65 -1.95
N SER A 7 7.24 11.62 -0.83
CA SER A 7 8.12 12.72 -0.44
C SER A 7 9.31 12.90 -1.39
N VAL A 8 9.81 11.80 -1.96
CA VAL A 8 10.89 11.82 -2.95
C VAL A 8 10.37 12.25 -4.32
N TYR A 9 9.20 11.74 -4.70
CA TYR A 9 8.53 12.14 -5.94
C TYR A 9 8.30 13.66 -5.97
N ALA A 10 7.87 14.25 -4.86
CA ALA A 10 7.66 15.70 -4.76
C ALA A 10 8.95 16.53 -4.92
N ARG A 11 10.14 15.93 -4.74
CA ARG A 11 11.43 16.63 -4.83
C ARG A 11 12.12 16.47 -6.19
N GLY A 12 12.06 15.25 -6.75
CA GLY A 12 12.82 14.89 -7.95
C GLY A 12 12.03 14.10 -8.99
N GLY A 13 10.70 14.10 -8.88
CA GLY A 13 9.80 13.44 -9.81
C GLY A 13 9.95 11.92 -9.85
N ALA A 14 9.48 11.34 -10.96
CA ALA A 14 9.49 9.90 -11.16
C ALA A 14 10.91 9.32 -11.26
N ASP A 15 11.88 10.04 -11.84
CA ASP A 15 13.25 9.52 -12.00
C ASP A 15 13.93 9.28 -10.65
N LEU A 16 13.86 10.25 -9.73
CA LEU A 16 14.41 10.09 -8.38
C LEU A 16 13.64 9.03 -7.58
N MET A 17 12.32 8.92 -7.79
CA MET A 17 11.46 7.94 -7.14
C MET A 17 11.88 6.49 -7.49
N HIS A 18 12.01 6.18 -8.78
CA HIS A 18 12.39 4.84 -9.24
C HIS A 18 13.85 4.52 -8.90
N ALA A 19 14.76 5.49 -8.98
CA ALA A 19 16.14 5.33 -8.53
C ALA A 19 16.23 5.00 -7.03
N THR A 20 15.43 5.68 -6.20
CA THR A 20 15.32 5.40 -4.76
C THR A 20 14.78 4.00 -4.50
N LEU A 21 13.80 3.54 -5.28
CA LEU A 21 13.24 2.20 -5.16
C LEU A 21 14.25 1.11 -5.57
N LEU A 22 15.00 1.30 -6.66
CA LEU A 22 16.10 0.43 -7.06
C LEU A 22 17.19 0.34 -5.99
N LEU A 23 17.60 1.49 -5.45
CA LEU A 23 18.57 1.54 -4.36
C LEU A 23 18.05 0.81 -3.11
N SER A 24 16.76 0.95 -2.81
CA SER A 24 16.13 0.21 -1.71
C SER A 24 16.16 -1.30 -1.94
N ALA A 25 15.89 -1.76 -3.17
CA ALA A 25 16.00 -3.16 -3.54
C ALA A 25 17.41 -3.72 -3.36
N LEU A 26 18.45 -2.96 -3.74
CA LEU A 26 19.85 -3.33 -3.50
C LEU A 26 20.16 -3.49 -2.01
N ILE A 27 19.65 -2.58 -1.18
CA ILE A 27 19.81 -2.68 0.28
C ILE A 27 19.08 -3.93 0.82
N GLN A 28 17.89 -4.25 0.30
CA GLN A 28 17.13 -5.45 0.70
C GLN A 28 17.85 -6.74 0.31
N PHE A 29 18.50 -6.80 -0.87
CA PHE A 29 19.39 -7.90 -1.22
C PHE A 29 20.59 -7.97 -0.28
N GLY A 30 21.16 -6.84 0.13
CA GLY A 30 22.20 -6.76 1.15
C GLY A 30 21.75 -7.35 2.50
N PHE A 31 20.52 -7.05 2.94
CA PHE A 31 19.94 -7.63 4.15
C PHE A 31 19.76 -9.15 4.05
N ALA A 32 19.34 -9.66 2.90
CA ALA A 32 19.23 -11.10 2.65
C ALA A 32 20.62 -11.77 2.65
N ALA A 33 21.61 -11.18 1.98
CA ALA A 33 22.98 -11.70 1.93
C ALA A 33 23.64 -11.73 3.32
N ALA A 34 23.38 -10.70 4.14
CA ALA A 34 23.83 -10.65 5.53
C ALA A 34 23.03 -11.54 6.49
N ARG A 35 22.06 -12.31 5.99
CA ARG A 35 21.17 -13.20 6.75
C ARG A 35 20.47 -12.51 7.91
N LEU A 36 19.96 -11.30 7.64
CA LEU A 36 19.31 -10.51 8.68
C LEU A 36 17.94 -11.04 9.08
N GLY A 37 17.32 -11.94 8.32
CA GLY A 37 16.00 -12.50 8.62
C GLY A 37 15.89 -13.14 10.01
N LYS A 38 17.01 -13.63 10.57
CA LYS A 38 17.05 -14.16 11.95
C LYS A 38 16.78 -13.12 13.04
N TYR A 39 17.12 -11.84 12.79
CA TYR A 39 17.04 -10.77 13.78
C TYR A 39 15.62 -10.20 13.95
N ILE A 40 14.63 -10.72 13.23
CA ILE A 40 13.22 -10.43 13.48
C ILE A 40 12.80 -10.65 14.95
N LYS A 41 13.45 -11.60 15.64
CA LYS A 41 13.16 -11.90 17.05
C LYS A 41 13.47 -10.71 17.97
N LEU A 42 14.30 -9.76 17.52
CA LEU A 42 14.70 -8.58 18.28
C LEU A 42 13.70 -7.42 18.18
N VAL A 43 12.76 -7.47 17.23
CA VAL A 43 11.75 -6.41 17.08
C VAL A 43 10.68 -6.63 18.15
N GLY A 44 10.73 -5.80 19.20
CA GLY A 44 9.76 -5.83 20.29
C GLY A 44 8.39 -5.25 19.89
N ASP A 45 7.33 -5.76 20.52
CA ASP A 45 5.96 -5.33 20.28
C ASP A 45 5.74 -3.80 20.41
N PRO A 46 6.37 -3.08 21.36
CA PRO A 46 6.20 -1.62 21.45
C PRO A 46 6.61 -0.88 20.17
N ALA A 47 7.68 -1.33 19.49
CA ALA A 47 8.13 -0.73 18.24
C ALA A 47 7.11 -0.95 17.11
N VAL A 48 6.48 -2.14 17.08
CA VAL A 48 5.42 -2.47 16.11
C VAL A 48 4.19 -1.61 16.36
N TYR A 49 3.74 -1.47 17.60
CA TYR A 49 2.59 -0.62 17.93
C TYR A 49 2.85 0.85 17.62
N GLY A 50 4.03 1.36 17.95
CA GLY A 50 4.45 2.72 17.60
C GLY A 50 4.44 2.97 16.09
N PHE A 51 5.00 2.03 15.31
CA PHE A 51 4.98 2.11 13.85
C PHE A 51 3.56 2.11 13.27
N LEU A 52 2.68 1.20 13.74
CA LEU A 52 1.29 1.14 13.26
C LEU A 52 0.51 2.41 13.60
N ASN A 53 0.70 2.97 14.79
CA ASN A 53 0.10 4.25 15.18
C ASN A 53 0.57 5.39 14.28
N ALA A 54 1.88 5.47 13.99
CA ALA A 54 2.42 6.49 13.11
C ALA A 54 1.83 6.39 11.69
N VAL A 55 1.73 5.17 11.13
CA VAL A 55 1.09 4.94 9.83
C VAL A 55 -0.39 5.34 9.87
N GLY A 56 -1.14 4.93 10.89
CA GLY A 56 -2.56 5.28 11.05
C GLY A 56 -2.77 6.80 11.10
N LEU A 57 -1.97 7.52 11.90
CA LEU A 57 -2.03 8.98 11.99
C LEU A 57 -1.66 9.67 10.66
N LEU A 58 -0.63 9.16 9.97
CA LEU A 58 -0.21 9.70 8.66
C LEU A 58 -1.29 9.49 7.59
N LEU A 59 -1.93 8.32 7.56
CA LEU A 59 -3.05 8.04 6.66
C LEU A 59 -4.22 8.98 6.95
N PHE A 60 -4.56 9.17 8.22
CA PHE A 60 -5.64 10.08 8.62
C PHE A 60 -5.35 11.53 8.21
N LYS A 61 -4.12 12.01 8.47
CA LYS A 61 -3.66 13.34 8.02
C LYS A 61 -3.71 13.46 6.49
N SER A 62 -3.34 12.40 5.77
CA SER A 62 -3.40 12.38 4.31
C SER A 62 -4.84 12.52 3.81
N GLN A 63 -5.81 11.85 4.44
CA GLN A 63 -7.22 11.99 4.05
C GLN A 63 -7.77 13.37 4.41
N ALA A 64 -7.36 13.94 5.55
CA ALA A 64 -7.74 15.30 5.93
C ALA A 64 -7.26 16.35 4.90
N ASN A 65 -6.11 16.13 4.27
CA ASN A 65 -5.63 17.02 3.20
C ASN A 65 -6.53 17.01 1.96
N SER A 66 -7.29 15.94 1.70
CA SER A 66 -8.24 15.87 0.58
C SER A 66 -9.39 16.88 0.68
N PHE A 67 -9.61 17.47 1.87
CA PHE A 67 -10.62 18.51 2.10
C PHE A 67 -10.07 19.93 2.01
N LYS A 68 -8.75 20.12 1.94
CA LYS A 68 -8.13 21.44 1.93
C LYS A 68 -8.38 22.15 0.60
N GLY A 69 -8.73 23.44 0.68
CA GLY A 69 -8.97 24.27 -0.50
C GLY A 69 -10.29 23.99 -1.22
N LEU A 70 -11.16 23.15 -0.66
CA LEU A 70 -12.52 22.98 -1.17
C LEU A 70 -13.42 24.13 -0.67
N ALA A 71 -14.21 24.68 -1.58
CA ALA A 71 -15.18 25.73 -1.30
C ALA A 71 -16.47 25.50 -2.12
N GLY A 72 -17.54 26.19 -1.74
CA GLY A 72 -18.83 26.13 -2.45
C GLY A 72 -19.45 24.72 -2.46
N PRO A 73 -20.17 24.32 -3.53
CA PRO A 73 -20.93 23.06 -3.57
C PRO A 73 -20.06 21.79 -3.54
N ALA A 74 -18.76 21.91 -3.81
CA ALA A 74 -17.82 20.78 -3.76
C ALA A 74 -17.55 20.30 -2.33
N LEU A 75 -17.58 21.19 -1.33
CA LEU A 75 -17.34 20.85 0.07
C LEU A 75 -18.42 19.92 0.65
N PRO A 76 -19.73 20.27 0.63
CA PRO A 76 -20.77 19.39 1.17
C PRO A 76 -20.87 18.08 0.39
N ALA A 77 -20.66 18.09 -0.93
CA ALA A 77 -20.64 16.87 -1.74
C ALA A 77 -19.49 15.93 -1.33
N THR A 78 -18.29 16.47 -1.12
CA THR A 78 -17.10 15.71 -0.70
C THR A 78 -17.28 15.16 0.72
N VAL A 79 -17.76 15.98 1.65
CA VAL A 79 -18.03 15.53 3.04
C VAL A 79 -19.12 14.45 3.05
N GLY A 80 -20.21 14.66 2.32
CA GLY A 80 -21.32 13.71 2.24
C GLY A 80 -20.90 12.35 1.68
N LEU A 81 -20.20 12.32 0.55
CA LEU A 81 -19.68 11.08 -0.05
C LEU A 81 -18.64 10.38 0.84
N THR A 82 -17.78 11.13 1.52
CA THR A 82 -16.81 10.57 2.46
C THR A 82 -17.52 9.93 3.64
N ALA A 83 -18.49 10.64 4.24
CA ALA A 83 -19.26 10.15 5.38
C ALA A 83 -20.08 8.91 5.00
N LEU A 84 -20.72 8.92 3.83
CA LEU A 84 -21.44 7.77 3.28
C LEU A 84 -20.51 6.56 3.10
N SER A 85 -19.36 6.76 2.46
CA SER A 85 -18.36 5.71 2.26
C SER A 85 -17.85 5.12 3.58
N ALA A 86 -17.55 5.99 4.54
CA ALA A 86 -17.12 5.57 5.88
C ALA A 86 -18.23 4.80 6.61
N ALA A 87 -19.49 5.25 6.52
CA ALA A 87 -20.64 4.58 7.11
C ALA A 87 -20.84 3.18 6.51
N VAL A 88 -20.86 3.05 5.19
CA VAL A 88 -20.97 1.74 4.52
C VAL A 88 -19.80 0.84 4.93
N THR A 89 -18.57 1.34 4.92
CA THR A 89 -17.38 0.54 5.26
C THR A 89 -17.39 0.05 6.71
N TYR A 90 -17.96 0.85 7.63
CA TYR A 90 -18.04 0.55 9.06
C TYR A 90 -19.22 -0.34 9.44
N PHE A 91 -20.42 -0.05 8.92
CA PHE A 91 -21.66 -0.72 9.32
C PHE A 91 -21.96 -1.99 8.51
N LEU A 92 -21.61 -2.02 7.22
CA LEU A 92 -21.97 -3.17 6.36
C LEU A 92 -21.42 -4.52 6.85
N PRO A 93 -20.17 -4.63 7.38
CA PRO A 93 -19.67 -5.87 7.95
C PRO A 93 -20.51 -6.43 9.11
N ARG A 94 -21.35 -5.61 9.74
CA ARG A 94 -22.27 -6.05 10.81
C ARG A 94 -23.55 -6.69 10.28
N LEU A 95 -23.90 -6.41 9.02
CA LEU A 95 -25.10 -6.95 8.38
C LEU A 95 -24.76 -8.15 7.48
N THR A 96 -23.63 -8.08 6.76
CA THR A 96 -23.16 -9.17 5.89
C THR A 96 -21.63 -9.23 5.83
N THR A 97 -21.11 -10.44 5.77
CA THR A 97 -19.67 -10.73 5.60
C THR A 97 -19.34 -11.28 4.21
N ALA A 98 -20.34 -11.49 3.36
CA ALA A 98 -20.16 -12.11 2.04
C ALA A 98 -19.42 -11.19 1.05
N VAL A 99 -19.59 -9.87 1.17
CA VAL A 99 -18.99 -8.87 0.26
C VAL A 99 -18.04 -7.95 1.04
N PRO A 100 -16.82 -7.68 0.55
CA PRO A 100 -15.91 -6.71 1.16
C PRO A 100 -16.57 -5.33 1.29
N SER A 101 -16.52 -4.73 2.48
CA SER A 101 -17.22 -3.47 2.73
C SER A 101 -16.66 -2.28 1.97
N SER A 102 -15.37 -2.31 1.62
CA SER A 102 -14.74 -1.33 0.72
C SER A 102 -15.33 -1.40 -0.68
N LEU A 103 -15.56 -2.60 -1.21
CA LEU A 103 -16.15 -2.80 -2.54
C LEU A 103 -17.61 -2.31 -2.57
N ALA A 104 -18.38 -2.63 -1.53
CA ALA A 104 -19.74 -2.11 -1.41
C ALA A 104 -19.79 -0.58 -1.29
N ALA A 105 -18.87 0.04 -0.54
CA ALA A 105 -18.76 1.49 -0.46
C ALA A 105 -18.48 2.12 -1.83
N LEU A 106 -17.61 1.51 -2.65
CA LEU A 106 -17.36 1.95 -4.02
C LEU A 106 -18.59 1.77 -4.93
N LEU A 107 -19.29 0.63 -4.82
CA LEU A 107 -20.50 0.36 -5.61
C LEU A 107 -21.67 1.29 -5.24
N VAL A 108 -21.70 1.84 -4.03
CA VAL A 108 -22.72 2.82 -3.62
C VAL A 108 -22.31 4.24 -3.99
N CYS A 109 -21.08 4.64 -3.64
CA CYS A 109 -20.65 6.02 -3.78
C CYS A 109 -20.36 6.44 -5.22
N THR A 110 -19.85 5.53 -6.07
CA THR A 110 -19.56 5.85 -7.48
C THR A 110 -20.83 6.19 -8.28
N PRO A 111 -21.89 5.35 -8.32
CA PRO A 111 -23.11 5.74 -9.00
C PRO A 111 -23.81 6.93 -8.33
N ALA A 112 -23.75 7.07 -7.00
CA ALA A 112 -24.29 8.25 -6.32
C ALA A 112 -23.61 9.55 -6.82
N ALA A 113 -22.28 9.55 -6.97
CA ALA A 113 -21.54 10.69 -7.49
C ALA A 113 -21.89 11.00 -8.95
N VAL A 114 -21.99 9.97 -9.80
CA VAL A 114 -22.25 10.12 -11.24
C VAL A 114 -23.70 10.53 -11.52
N LEU A 115 -24.68 9.85 -10.90
CA LEU A 115 -26.11 10.10 -11.12
C LEU A 115 -26.54 11.47 -10.59
N LEU A 116 -26.02 11.88 -9.43
CA LEU A 116 -26.30 13.19 -8.83
C LEU A 116 -25.43 14.31 -9.41
N ARG A 117 -24.53 14.00 -10.37
CA ARG A 117 -23.58 14.94 -10.99
C ARG A 117 -22.85 15.80 -9.96
N LEU A 118 -22.37 15.17 -8.90
CA LEU A 118 -21.72 15.88 -7.79
C LEU A 118 -20.41 16.51 -8.26
N PRO A 119 -20.10 17.76 -7.88
CA PRO A 119 -18.86 18.44 -8.24
C PRO A 119 -17.67 17.93 -7.42
N VAL A 120 -17.34 16.66 -7.57
CA VAL A 120 -16.25 15.97 -6.88
C VAL A 120 -15.24 15.44 -7.88
N LYS A 121 -13.96 15.46 -7.51
CA LYS A 121 -12.89 14.90 -8.35
C LYS A 121 -12.93 13.38 -8.32
N SER A 122 -12.82 12.77 -9.48
CA SER A 122 -12.66 11.34 -9.71
C SER A 122 -11.18 10.95 -9.83
N MET A 123 -10.89 9.65 -9.83
CA MET A 123 -9.56 9.12 -10.11
C MET A 123 -9.05 9.54 -11.50
N ALA A 124 -9.93 9.52 -12.51
CA ALA A 124 -9.62 9.94 -13.87
C ALA A 124 -9.19 11.41 -13.98
N ASP A 125 -9.73 12.28 -13.12
CA ASP A 125 -9.37 13.71 -13.10
C ASP A 125 -7.95 13.95 -12.56
N VAL A 126 -7.40 13.02 -11.77
CA VAL A 126 -6.06 13.15 -11.16
C VAL A 126 -4.99 12.43 -11.97
N ALA A 127 -5.25 11.21 -12.40
CA ALA A 127 -4.26 10.40 -13.11
C ALA A 127 -4.41 10.48 -14.64
N GLY A 128 -5.40 11.22 -15.15
CA GLY A 128 -5.72 11.31 -16.57
C GLY A 128 -6.59 10.13 -17.04
N PRO A 129 -7.55 10.38 -17.94
CA PRO A 129 -8.47 9.34 -18.42
C PRO A 129 -7.76 8.22 -19.19
N GLU A 130 -6.64 8.52 -19.84
CA GLU A 130 -5.86 7.53 -20.60
C GLU A 130 -5.28 6.41 -19.70
N THR A 131 -4.98 6.73 -18.43
CA THR A 131 -4.51 5.77 -17.44
C THR A 131 -5.57 4.69 -17.14
N PHE A 132 -6.85 5.01 -17.36
CA PHE A 132 -7.98 4.13 -17.09
C PHE A 132 -8.61 3.53 -18.36
N ALA A 133 -7.97 3.69 -19.52
CA ALA A 133 -8.49 3.19 -20.80
C ALA A 133 -8.55 1.64 -20.90
N GLY A 134 -7.81 0.93 -20.04
CA GLY A 134 -7.75 -0.53 -20.05
C GLY A 134 -6.90 -1.13 -21.16
N GLY A 135 -6.98 -2.45 -21.31
CA GLY A 135 -6.26 -3.20 -22.33
C GLY A 135 -4.73 -3.07 -22.22
N ALA A 136 -4.05 -2.96 -23.36
CA ALA A 136 -2.60 -2.88 -23.41
C ALA A 136 -2.02 -1.57 -22.84
N ALA A 137 -2.83 -0.54 -22.63
CA ALA A 137 -2.39 0.71 -21.99
C ALA A 137 -2.00 0.50 -20.52
N VAL A 138 -2.58 -0.52 -19.86
CA VAL A 138 -2.33 -0.88 -18.46
C VAL A 138 -1.07 -1.74 -18.31
N LEU A 139 -0.58 -2.35 -19.40
CA LEU A 139 0.58 -3.24 -19.31
C LEU A 139 1.81 -2.48 -18.81
N PRO A 140 2.60 -3.08 -17.90
CA PRO A 140 3.80 -2.45 -17.40
C PRO A 140 4.74 -2.15 -18.56
N ARG A 141 5.14 -0.88 -18.67
CA ARG A 141 6.14 -0.45 -19.64
C ARG A 141 7.48 -0.35 -18.95
N VAL A 142 8.55 -0.73 -19.63
CA VAL A 142 9.90 -0.52 -19.12
C VAL A 142 10.09 0.99 -18.95
N TYR A 143 10.11 1.42 -17.70
CA TYR A 143 10.54 2.76 -17.29
C TYR A 143 12.06 2.81 -17.41
N LYS A 144 12.61 3.98 -17.74
CA LYS A 144 14.05 4.19 -18.01
C LYS A 144 14.92 3.33 -17.09
N LEU A 145 15.71 2.41 -17.66
CA LEU A 145 16.54 1.48 -16.90
C LEU A 145 17.61 2.21 -16.07
N LEU A 146 18.12 3.32 -16.60
CA LEU A 146 19.05 4.22 -15.92
C LEU A 146 18.35 5.57 -15.68
N PRO A 147 18.35 6.07 -14.42
CA PRO A 147 17.91 7.43 -14.14
C PRO A 147 18.85 8.42 -14.84
N ASP A 148 18.33 9.59 -15.23
CA ASP A 148 19.15 10.66 -15.79
C ASP A 148 20.01 11.29 -14.70
N VAL A 149 21.20 10.71 -14.50
CA VAL A 149 22.15 11.12 -13.47
C VAL A 149 22.67 12.54 -13.72
N GLY A 150 22.70 12.99 -14.98
CA GLY A 150 23.14 14.33 -15.35
C GLY A 150 22.17 15.40 -14.88
N ALA A 151 20.87 15.19 -15.12
CA ALA A 151 19.81 16.09 -14.68
C ALA A 151 19.69 16.20 -13.15
N LEU A 152 20.14 15.17 -12.41
CA LEU A 152 20.05 15.09 -10.95
C LEU A 152 21.31 15.56 -10.20
N GLY A 153 22.25 16.24 -10.89
CA GLY A 153 23.45 16.81 -10.26
C GLY A 153 24.58 15.81 -10.03
N GLY A 154 24.59 14.70 -10.78
CA GLY A 154 25.63 13.67 -10.72
C GLY A 154 25.33 12.52 -9.75
N PRO A 155 26.15 11.45 -9.78
CA PRO A 155 25.88 10.22 -9.03
C PRO A 155 25.94 10.43 -7.51
N ARG A 156 26.81 11.34 -7.03
CA ARG A 156 26.91 11.68 -5.60
C ARG A 156 25.67 12.41 -5.10
N ALA A 157 25.13 13.36 -5.87
CA ALA A 157 23.93 14.10 -5.50
C ALA A 157 22.69 13.19 -5.49
N LEU A 158 22.56 12.32 -6.50
CA LEU A 158 21.50 11.31 -6.56
C LEU A 158 21.56 10.37 -5.36
N LEU A 159 22.75 9.86 -5.03
CA LEU A 159 22.92 8.99 -3.88
C LEU A 159 22.59 9.72 -2.57
N ALA A 160 23.06 10.96 -2.39
CA ALA A 160 22.76 11.76 -1.21
C ALA A 160 21.25 12.04 -1.05
N ALA A 161 20.54 12.26 -2.16
CA ALA A 161 19.09 12.50 -2.16
C ALA A 161 18.27 11.22 -1.94
N ALA A 162 18.68 10.10 -2.55
CA ALA A 162 17.93 8.85 -2.53
C ALA A 162 18.22 7.98 -1.30
N LEU A 163 19.47 7.94 -0.82
CA LEU A 163 19.93 6.98 0.19
C LEU A 163 19.14 6.99 1.51
N PRO A 164 18.83 8.15 2.13
CA PRO A 164 18.08 8.17 3.39
C PRO A 164 16.68 7.56 3.25
N THR A 165 16.02 7.86 2.13
CA THR A 165 14.68 7.36 1.84
C THR A 165 14.73 5.89 1.42
N ALA A 166 15.71 5.50 0.61
CA ALA A 166 15.90 4.11 0.18
C ALA A 166 16.15 3.18 1.38
N LEU A 167 16.98 3.63 2.33
CA LEU A 167 17.23 2.93 3.59
C LEU A 167 15.95 2.81 4.42
N SER A 168 15.19 3.89 4.56
CA SER A 168 13.91 3.89 5.27
C SER A 168 12.92 2.90 4.64
N ILE A 169 12.81 2.90 3.30
CA ILE A 169 11.96 1.96 2.57
C ILE A 169 12.43 0.52 2.77
N ALA A 170 13.74 0.26 2.72
CA ALA A 170 14.30 -1.08 2.88
C ALA A 170 14.01 -1.63 4.28
N VAL A 171 14.21 -0.81 5.31
CA VAL A 171 13.90 -1.17 6.70
C VAL A 171 12.41 -1.40 6.90
N ILE A 172 11.55 -0.55 6.34
CA ILE A 172 10.09 -0.74 6.43
C ILE A 172 9.67 -2.03 5.72
N ALA A 173 10.17 -2.30 4.52
CA ALA A 173 9.87 -3.51 3.76
C ALA A 173 10.34 -4.77 4.48
N TYR A 174 11.55 -4.71 5.06
CA TYR A 174 12.11 -5.75 5.92
C TYR A 174 11.20 -6.02 7.12
N LEU A 175 10.89 -5.00 7.93
CA LEU A 175 10.07 -5.13 9.14
C LEU A 175 8.66 -5.66 8.83
N GLN A 176 7.98 -5.08 7.85
CA GLN A 176 6.61 -5.48 7.49
C GLN A 176 6.51 -6.92 7.02
N SER A 177 7.44 -7.34 6.17
CA SER A 177 7.39 -8.67 5.58
C SER A 177 7.77 -9.75 6.59
N LEU A 178 8.66 -9.39 7.50
CA LEU A 178 9.00 -10.23 8.63
C LEU A 178 7.85 -10.35 9.63
N LEU A 179 7.17 -9.26 9.96
CA LEU A 179 5.95 -9.31 10.78
C LEU A 179 4.86 -10.16 10.11
N ALA A 180 4.68 -10.01 8.79
CA ALA A 180 3.78 -10.86 8.03
C ALA A 180 4.17 -12.34 8.15
N ALA A 181 5.46 -12.67 8.02
CA ALA A 181 5.94 -14.04 8.19
C ALA A 181 5.70 -14.60 9.60
N LYS A 182 5.85 -13.79 10.67
CA LYS A 182 5.49 -14.19 12.04
C LYS A 182 4.00 -14.54 12.16
N VAL A 183 3.12 -13.67 11.67
CA VAL A 183 1.68 -13.91 11.77
C VAL A 183 1.24 -15.09 10.90
N VAL A 184 1.90 -15.33 9.76
CA VAL A 184 1.66 -16.56 8.98
C VAL A 184 1.92 -17.78 9.85
N VAL A 185 3.07 -17.86 10.53
CA VAL A 185 3.40 -18.98 11.43
C VAL A 185 2.37 -19.10 12.55
N GLU A 186 2.03 -18.01 13.23
CA GLU A 186 1.04 -18.01 14.33
C GLU A 186 -0.35 -18.49 13.88
N VAL A 187 -0.82 -18.08 12.71
CA VAL A 187 -2.11 -18.54 12.17
C VAL A 187 -2.04 -20.00 11.76
N CYS A 188 -0.93 -20.44 11.16
CA CYS A 188 -0.76 -21.84 10.80
C CYS A 188 -0.72 -22.76 12.02
N ASP A 189 -0.02 -22.34 13.09
CA ASP A 189 0.02 -23.08 14.35
C ASP A 189 -1.36 -23.10 15.04
N SER A 190 -2.04 -21.95 15.11
CA SER A 190 -3.34 -21.84 15.81
C SER A 190 -4.51 -22.52 15.09
N GLU A 191 -4.49 -22.60 13.76
CA GLU A 191 -5.51 -23.30 12.97
C GLU A 191 -5.07 -24.73 12.57
N GLU A 192 -3.96 -25.25 13.11
CA GLU A 192 -3.37 -26.56 12.79
C GLU A 192 -3.21 -26.80 11.27
N LEU A 193 -2.78 -25.75 10.56
CA LEU A 193 -2.66 -25.76 9.10
C LEU A 193 -1.27 -26.18 8.65
N ALA A 194 -1.22 -27.07 7.66
CA ALA A 194 0.01 -27.32 6.91
C ALA A 194 0.34 -26.11 6.03
N CYS A 195 1.39 -25.38 6.39
CA CYS A 195 1.88 -24.21 5.66
C CYS A 195 3.29 -24.42 5.13
N ALA A 196 3.61 -23.76 4.02
CA ALA A 196 4.96 -23.81 3.47
C ALA A 196 5.96 -23.18 4.45
N VAL A 197 7.08 -23.87 4.69
CA VAL A 197 8.20 -23.33 5.48
C VAL A 197 8.68 -22.04 4.83
N THR A 198 8.63 -20.94 5.58
CA THR A 198 9.02 -19.62 5.08
C THR A 198 10.47 -19.34 5.45
N ASP A 199 11.36 -19.43 4.46
CA ASP A 199 12.72 -18.91 4.59
C ASP A 199 12.67 -17.37 4.60
N LYS A 200 13.09 -16.78 5.71
CA LYS A 200 13.06 -15.33 5.94
C LYS A 200 14.03 -14.58 5.03
N ASP A 201 15.23 -15.12 4.82
CA ASP A 201 16.23 -14.47 3.96
C ASP A 201 15.82 -14.58 2.49
N ALA A 202 15.26 -15.73 2.07
CA ALA A 202 14.66 -15.87 0.75
C ALA A 202 13.46 -14.93 0.54
N THR A 203 12.66 -14.70 1.59
CA THR A 203 11.55 -13.73 1.55
C THR A 203 12.08 -12.31 1.33
N LEU A 204 13.14 -11.91 2.03
CA LEU A 204 13.79 -10.60 1.85
C LEU A 204 14.37 -10.42 0.45
N ALA A 205 15.05 -11.44 -0.07
CA ALA A 205 15.55 -11.43 -1.45
C ALA A 205 14.40 -11.33 -2.46
N GLY A 206 13.28 -12.04 -2.23
CA GLY A 206 12.09 -11.98 -3.07
C GLY A 206 11.44 -10.59 -3.11
N ILE A 207 11.39 -9.88 -1.98
CA ILE A 207 10.86 -8.50 -1.93
C ILE A 207 11.83 -7.52 -2.59
N GLY A 208 13.14 -7.71 -2.42
CA GLY A 208 14.17 -6.96 -3.15
C GLY A 208 13.98 -7.11 -4.66
N LEU A 209 13.81 -8.34 -5.13
CA LEU A 209 13.55 -8.62 -6.54
C LEU A 209 12.24 -7.99 -7.03
N GLY A 210 11.15 -8.15 -6.27
CA GLY A 210 9.86 -7.54 -6.61
C GLY A 210 9.93 -6.02 -6.71
N ASN A 211 10.66 -5.37 -5.79
CA ASN A 211 10.88 -3.93 -5.81
C ASN A 211 11.77 -3.48 -6.97
N ALA A 212 12.83 -4.24 -7.29
CA ALA A 212 13.68 -3.96 -8.44
C ALA A 212 12.91 -4.05 -9.76
N VAL A 213 12.17 -5.14 -9.96
CA VAL A 213 11.32 -5.33 -11.15
C VAL A 213 10.23 -4.26 -11.21
N SER A 214 9.59 -3.95 -10.08
CA SER A 214 8.60 -2.87 -10.02
C SER A 214 9.20 -1.53 -10.43
N ALA A 215 10.41 -1.19 -9.98
CA ALA A 215 11.04 0.08 -10.33
C ALA A 215 11.35 0.18 -11.82
N VAL A 216 11.86 -0.91 -12.42
CA VAL A 216 12.15 -1.00 -13.86
C VAL A 216 10.87 -0.93 -14.70
N LEU A 217 9.74 -1.39 -14.17
CA LEU A 217 8.45 -1.38 -14.87
C LEU A 217 7.59 -0.15 -14.55
N GLY A 218 8.16 0.90 -13.93
CA GLY A 218 7.45 2.15 -13.63
C GLY A 218 6.46 2.08 -12.46
N GLY A 219 6.58 1.06 -11.62
CA GLY A 219 5.76 0.85 -10.45
C GLY A 219 6.34 1.47 -9.17
N ILE A 220 5.50 1.54 -8.14
CA ILE A 220 5.80 2.20 -6.85
C ILE A 220 6.44 1.28 -5.80
N GLY A 221 6.68 0.02 -6.12
CA GLY A 221 7.19 -0.98 -5.18
C GLY A 221 6.19 -1.37 -4.10
N GLY A 222 6.58 -2.32 -3.26
CA GLY A 222 5.73 -2.91 -2.24
C GLY A 222 6.49 -3.65 -1.14
N CYS A 223 5.72 -4.24 -0.23
CA CYS A 223 6.18 -5.09 0.85
C CYS A 223 5.08 -6.11 1.19
N GLY A 224 5.39 -7.07 2.07
CA GLY A 224 4.36 -7.93 2.64
C GLY A 224 3.25 -7.13 3.30
N LEU A 225 2.00 -7.46 3.00
CA LEU A 225 0.79 -6.82 3.53
C LEU A 225 0.04 -7.79 4.43
N LEU A 226 0.17 -7.62 5.74
CA LEU A 226 -0.41 -8.51 6.74
C LEU A 226 -1.92 -8.77 6.53
N PRO A 227 -2.80 -7.76 6.34
CA PRO A 227 -4.23 -8.01 6.19
C PRO A 227 -4.57 -8.90 4.98
N SER A 228 -3.91 -8.67 3.84
CA SER A 228 -4.13 -9.46 2.62
C SER A 228 -3.59 -10.87 2.76
N THR A 229 -2.46 -11.06 3.44
CA THR A 229 -1.91 -12.38 3.73
C THR A 229 -2.86 -13.21 4.60
N VAL A 230 -3.38 -12.62 5.67
CA VAL A 230 -4.34 -13.30 6.57
C VAL A 230 -5.65 -13.62 5.83
N LEU A 231 -6.17 -12.69 5.02
CA LEU A 231 -7.37 -12.95 4.22
C LEU A 231 -7.15 -14.07 3.21
N ASN A 232 -6.00 -14.09 2.53
CA ASN A 232 -5.63 -15.12 1.57
C ASN A 232 -5.58 -16.51 2.23
N MET A 233 -5.00 -16.61 3.43
CA MET A 233 -4.96 -17.84 4.22
C MET A 233 -6.35 -18.31 4.67
N LYS A 234 -7.19 -17.39 5.15
CA LYS A 234 -8.60 -17.68 5.50
C LYS A 234 -9.43 -18.11 4.29
N SER A 235 -9.02 -17.69 3.09
CA SER A 235 -9.62 -18.12 1.82
C SER A 235 -9.04 -19.46 1.31
N GLY A 236 -8.18 -20.12 2.09
CA GLY A 236 -7.57 -21.41 1.76
C GLY A 236 -6.22 -21.34 1.03
N GLY A 237 -5.72 -20.14 0.74
CA GLY A 237 -4.46 -19.92 0.04
C GLY A 237 -3.24 -20.08 0.94
N ARG A 238 -2.50 -21.19 0.78
CA ARG A 238 -1.39 -21.59 1.68
C ARG A 238 -0.03 -21.80 1.00
N GLY A 239 0.01 -21.74 -0.33
CA GLY A 239 1.21 -22.00 -1.13
C GLY A 239 1.62 -20.83 -2.02
N LYS A 240 2.81 -20.94 -2.64
CA LYS A 240 3.35 -19.93 -3.57
C LYS A 240 2.43 -19.67 -4.77
N CYS A 241 1.71 -20.69 -5.23
CA CYS A 241 0.73 -20.57 -6.30
C CYS A 241 -0.37 -19.55 -5.97
N SER A 242 -0.75 -19.40 -4.69
CA SER A 242 -1.76 -18.44 -4.24
C SER A 242 -1.35 -17.00 -4.56
N SER A 243 -0.09 -16.66 -4.35
CA SER A 243 0.44 -15.32 -4.65
C SER A 243 0.53 -15.08 -6.15
N VAL A 244 0.88 -16.10 -6.94
CA VAL A 244 0.92 -16.02 -8.41
C VAL A 244 -0.48 -15.84 -8.97
N THR A 245 -1.46 -16.63 -8.52
CA THR A 245 -2.86 -16.48 -8.93
C THR A 245 -3.41 -15.12 -8.53
N TYR A 246 -3.06 -14.61 -7.34
CA TYR A 246 -3.45 -13.26 -6.91
C TYR A 246 -2.86 -12.19 -7.83
N ALA A 247 -1.57 -12.27 -8.17
CA ALA A 247 -0.92 -11.32 -9.07
C ALA A 247 -1.52 -11.34 -10.48
N LEU A 248 -1.79 -12.52 -11.03
CA LEU A 248 -2.43 -12.69 -12.34
C LEU A 248 -3.88 -12.18 -12.33
N ALA A 249 -4.65 -12.51 -11.28
CA ALA A 249 -6.02 -12.04 -11.13
C ALA A 249 -6.09 -10.51 -11.00
N MET A 250 -5.19 -9.91 -10.22
CA MET A 250 -5.07 -8.46 -10.13
C MET A 250 -4.65 -7.84 -11.47
N GLY A 251 -3.68 -8.42 -12.17
CA GLY A 251 -3.28 -7.96 -13.51
C GLY A 251 -4.44 -7.99 -14.50
N ALA A 252 -5.18 -9.09 -14.56
CA ALA A 252 -6.36 -9.24 -15.40
C ALA A 252 -7.48 -8.25 -15.01
N MET A 253 -7.72 -8.09 -13.70
CA MET A 253 -8.73 -7.16 -13.19
C MET A 253 -8.40 -5.72 -13.53
N VAL A 254 -7.14 -5.29 -13.45
CA VAL A 254 -6.78 -3.92 -13.85
C VAL A 254 -6.83 -3.78 -15.37
N ALA A 255 -6.39 -4.78 -16.14
CA ALA A 255 -6.43 -4.73 -17.60
C ALA A 255 -7.86 -4.59 -18.15
N VAL A 256 -8.83 -5.29 -17.56
CA VAL A 256 -10.24 -5.27 -18.01
C VAL A 256 -11.07 -4.23 -17.25
N GLY A 257 -10.82 -4.08 -15.95
CA GLY A 257 -11.62 -3.25 -15.04
C GLY A 257 -11.14 -1.82 -14.88
N ALA A 258 -10.03 -1.41 -15.51
CA ALA A 258 -9.55 -0.02 -15.48
C ALA A 258 -10.64 1.02 -15.83
N PRO A 259 -11.51 0.81 -16.86
CA PRO A 259 -12.58 1.76 -17.17
C PRO A 259 -13.62 1.93 -16.06
N LEU A 260 -13.80 0.90 -15.22
CA LEU A 260 -14.70 0.97 -14.05
C LEU A 260 -14.07 1.74 -12.88
N ILE A 261 -12.74 1.83 -12.83
CA ILE A 261 -11.99 2.49 -11.75
C ILE A 261 -11.91 4.00 -11.97
N GLY A 262 -11.83 4.45 -13.23
CA GLY A 262 -11.69 5.88 -13.57
C GLY A 262 -12.76 6.79 -12.92
N PRO A 263 -14.07 6.46 -12.99
CA PRO A 263 -15.14 7.26 -12.40
C PRO A 263 -15.20 7.25 -10.86
N VAL A 264 -14.34 6.48 -10.18
CA VAL A 264 -14.39 6.38 -8.71
C VAL A 264 -14.09 7.74 -8.08
N PRO A 265 -14.99 8.28 -7.24
CA PRO A 265 -14.81 9.59 -6.62
C PRO A 265 -13.75 9.52 -5.51
N LEU A 266 -12.79 10.46 -5.51
CA LEU A 266 -11.75 10.56 -4.48
C LEU A 266 -12.30 10.65 -3.04
N PRO A 267 -13.43 11.34 -2.77
CA PRO A 267 -14.05 11.34 -1.44
C PRO A 267 -14.44 9.94 -0.95
N ALA A 268 -14.87 9.04 -1.83
CA ALA A 268 -15.20 7.68 -1.42
C ALA A 268 -13.95 6.92 -0.94
N LEU A 269 -12.83 7.07 -1.65
CA LEU A 269 -11.55 6.51 -1.24
C LEU A 269 -11.07 7.10 0.08
N ALA A 270 -11.27 8.41 0.28
CA ALA A 270 -10.95 9.08 1.54
C ALA A 270 -11.75 8.51 2.73
N GLY A 271 -13.03 8.21 2.52
CA GLY A 271 -13.86 7.55 3.53
C GLY A 271 -13.37 6.15 3.88
N ILE A 272 -13.07 5.32 2.87
CA ILE A 272 -12.53 3.97 3.07
C ILE A 272 -11.19 4.05 3.83
N MET A 273 -10.25 4.86 3.34
CA MET A 273 -8.93 5.02 3.94
C MET A 273 -8.99 5.62 5.35
N GLY A 274 -9.96 6.51 5.61
CA GLY A 274 -10.22 7.05 6.95
C GLY A 274 -10.62 5.95 7.94
N THR A 275 -11.52 5.05 7.54
CA THR A 275 -11.89 3.90 8.40
C THR A 275 -10.76 2.90 8.60
N VAL A 276 -9.95 2.65 7.55
CA VAL A 276 -8.76 1.79 7.63
C VAL A 276 -7.72 2.41 8.57
N ALA A 277 -7.47 3.71 8.46
CA ALA A 277 -6.58 4.45 9.35
C ALA A 277 -7.01 4.31 10.82
N ALA A 278 -8.30 4.50 11.11
CA ALA A 278 -8.84 4.33 12.46
C ALA A 278 -8.67 2.89 12.99
N ARG A 279 -8.85 1.87 12.14
CA ARG A 279 -8.63 0.46 12.51
C ARG A 279 -7.15 0.10 12.68
N THR A 280 -6.25 0.86 12.06
CA THR A 280 -4.79 0.63 12.13
C THR A 280 -4.20 1.14 13.45
N LEU A 281 -4.85 2.13 14.09
CA LEU A 281 -4.42 2.68 15.38
C LEU A 281 -4.56 1.63 16.50
N GLN A 282 -3.43 1.32 17.14
CA GLN A 282 -3.27 0.32 18.19
C GLN A 282 -3.24 0.98 19.58
N VAL A 283 -4.17 1.89 19.87
CA VAL A 283 -4.12 2.77 21.07
C VAL A 283 -4.10 1.97 22.38
N LYS A 284 -4.97 0.96 22.53
CA LYS A 284 -5.08 0.15 23.75
C LYS A 284 -3.78 -0.62 24.08
N PRO A 285 -3.22 -1.45 23.18
CA PRO A 285 -1.97 -2.15 23.46
C PRO A 285 -0.77 -1.21 23.58
N THR A 286 -0.78 -0.06 22.89
CA THR A 286 0.26 0.96 23.08
C THR A 286 0.25 1.51 24.51
N LEU A 287 -0.92 1.90 25.02
CA LEU A 287 -1.06 2.37 26.41
C LEU A 287 -0.68 1.28 27.42
N ALA A 288 -1.04 0.02 27.17
CA ALA A 288 -0.66 -1.09 28.03
C ALA A 288 0.85 -1.34 28.05
N ALA A 289 1.52 -1.23 26.89
CA ALA A 289 2.98 -1.34 26.78
C ALA A 289 3.68 -0.18 27.51
N CYS A 290 3.20 1.06 27.35
CA CYS A 290 3.74 2.22 28.07
C CYS A 290 3.56 2.13 29.58
N ARG A 291 2.51 1.47 30.08
CA ARG A 291 2.29 1.25 31.52
C ARG A 291 3.16 0.16 32.13
N ARG A 292 3.78 -0.70 31.31
CA ARG A 292 4.67 -1.78 31.74
C ARG A 292 6.16 -1.42 31.63
N ALA A 293 6.48 -0.32 30.97
CA ALA A 293 7.82 0.24 30.84
C ALA A 293 8.08 1.27 31.94
#